data_AF-A0A1Q6UAL6-F1
#
_entry.id   AF-A0A1Q6UAL6-F1
#
_cell.length_a   1.000
_cell.length_b   1.000
_cell.length_c   1.000
_cell.angle_alpha   90.00
_cell.angle_beta   90.00
_cell.angle_gamma   90.00
#
_symmetry.space_group_name_H-M   'P 1'
#
loop_
_entity.id
_entity.type
_entity.pdbx_description
1 polymer ?
#
loop_
_entity_poly.entity_id
_entity_poly.type
_entity_poly.pdbx_seq_one_letter_code
_entity_poly.pdbx_strand_id
1 'polypeptide(L)' 'MKNKNIIEELICHELSRLDGLLEVLKELNIAKIPPKGYLSESDAWCWYEDNPSEEEKKRVLTALGYDVSKL' A
#
# COMPACT_ATOMS: atom_id res chain seq x y z
N MET A 1 16.17 -13.65 -14.59
CA MET A 1 14.74 -13.56 -14.23
C MET A 1 14.68 -13.23 -12.75
N LYS A 2 14.39 -11.97 -12.40
CA LYS A 2 14.28 -11.58 -10.98
C LYS A 2 13.11 -12.35 -10.38
N ASN A 3 13.30 -12.97 -9.21
CA ASN A 3 12.21 -13.51 -8.41
C ASN A 3 11.09 -12.48 -8.37
N LYS A 4 9.96 -12.79 -9.01
CA LYS A 4 8.78 -11.93 -8.98
C LYS A 4 8.25 -12.00 -7.56
N ASN A 5 8.47 -10.96 -6.78
CA ASN A 5 7.83 -10.85 -5.47
C ASN A 5 6.37 -10.45 -5.73
N ILE A 6 5.46 -11.39 -5.51
CA ILE A 6 4.02 -11.21 -5.74
C ILE A 6 3.45 -10.04 -4.91
N ILE A 7 4.03 -9.77 -3.74
CA ILE A 7 3.63 -8.65 -2.88
C ILE A 7 3.92 -7.33 -3.59
N GLU A 8 5.08 -7.19 -4.25
CA GLU A 8 5.42 -5.98 -5.01
C GLU A 8 4.48 -5.79 -6.20
N GLU A 9 4.18 -6.86 -6.95
CA GLU A 9 3.26 -6.79 -8.08
C GLU A 9 1.85 -6.38 -7.63
N LEU A 10 1.36 -6.89 -6.50
CA LEU A 10 0.06 -6.52 -5.93
C LEU A 10 0.03 -5.08 -5.42
N ILE A 11 1.06 -4.64 -4.69
CA ILE A 11 1.13 -3.24 -4.23
C ILE A 11 1.16 -2.28 -5.43
N CYS A 12 1.92 -2.60 -6.48
CA CYS A 12 1.94 -1.79 -7.71
C CYS A 12 0.58 -1.77 -8.41
N HIS A 13 -0.15 -2.89 -8.41
CA HIS A 13 -1.50 -2.96 -8.95
C HIS A 13 -2.44 -2.02 -8.19
N GLU A 14 -2.42 -2.07 -6.85
CA GLU A 14 -3.26 -1.24 -6.00
C GLU A 14 -2.88 0.24 -6.08
N LEU A 15 -1.59 0.57 -6.19
CA LEU A 15 -1.12 1.95 -6.44
C LEU A 15 -1.63 2.52 -7.76
N SER A 16 -1.79 1.67 -8.80
CA SER A 16 -2.29 2.11 -10.10
C SER A 16 -3.80 2.34 -10.14
N ARG A 17 -4.55 1.74 -9.20
CA ARG A 17 -6.01 1.83 -9.11
C ARG A 17 -6.46 2.85 -8.06
N LEU A 18 -5.69 2.99 -6.99
CA LEU A 18 -5.97 3.77 -5.78
C LEU A 18 -7.30 3.42 -5.09
N ASP A 19 -7.92 2.30 -5.47
CA ASP A 19 -9.24 1.88 -5.01
C ASP A 19 -9.10 1.32 -3.58
N GLY A 20 -9.46 2.10 -2.56
CA GLY A 20 -9.36 1.71 -1.16
C GLY A 20 -7.95 1.79 -0.55
N LEU A 21 -6.89 1.88 -1.36
CA LEU A 21 -5.51 1.97 -0.84
C LEU A 21 -5.31 3.22 0.03
N LEU A 22 -5.83 4.36 -0.40
CA LEU A 22 -5.71 5.62 0.34
C LEU A 22 -6.48 5.55 1.67
N GLU A 23 -7.69 5.00 1.67
CA GLU A 23 -8.44 4.74 2.91
C GLU A 23 -7.67 3.81 3.84
N VAL A 24 -7.11 2.72 3.35
CA VAL A 24 -6.34 1.76 4.15
C VAL A 24 -5.08 2.40 4.75
N LEU A 25 -4.30 3.14 3.95
CA LEU A 25 -3.11 3.83 4.45
C LEU A 25 -3.45 4.85 5.55
N LYS A 26 -4.60 5.51 5.42
CA LYS A 26 -5.14 6.43 6.42
C LYS A 26 -5.60 5.70 7.68
N GLU A 27 -6.39 4.63 7.55
CA GLU A 27 -6.93 3.86 8.67
C GLU A 27 -5.85 3.16 9.49
N LEU A 28 -4.80 2.66 8.81
CA LEU A 28 -3.63 2.07 9.45
C LEU A 28 -2.67 3.11 10.02
N ASN A 29 -2.92 4.41 9.81
CA ASN A 29 -2.06 5.53 10.20
C ASN A 29 -0.61 5.36 9.71
N ILE A 30 -0.45 4.82 8.49
CA ILE A 30 0.84 4.59 7.83
C ILE A 30 1.30 5.87 7.15
N ALA A 31 0.41 6.49 6.37
CA ALA A 31 0.70 7.75 5.72
C ALA A 31 0.17 8.92 6.57
N LYS A 32 1.04 9.90 6.84
CA LYS A 32 0.67 11.09 7.60
C LYS A 32 -0.35 11.90 6.80
N ILE A 33 -1.55 12.08 7.37
CA ILE A 33 -2.59 12.88 6.72
C ILE A 33 -2.11 14.33 6.62
N PRO A 34 -1.98 14.88 5.40
CA PRO A 34 -1.58 16.26 5.20
C PRO A 34 -2.69 17.22 5.69
N PRO A 35 -2.38 18.52 5.92
CA PRO A 35 -3.35 19.50 6.44
C PRO A 35 -4.64 19.63 5.63
N LYS A 36 -4.62 19.25 4.34
CA LYS A 36 -5.80 19.18 3.46
C LYS A 36 -6.85 18.15 3.91
N GLY A 37 -6.52 17.24 4.83
CA GLY A 37 -7.47 16.30 5.46
C GLY A 37 -7.71 14.98 4.72
N TYR A 38 -7.07 14.78 3.56
CA TYR A 38 -7.17 13.55 2.77
C TYR A 38 -5.80 13.18 2.17
N LEU A 39 -5.58 11.89 1.92
CA LEU A 39 -4.42 11.40 1.17
C LEU A 39 -4.70 11.51 -0.34
N SER A 40 -3.66 11.71 -1.12
CA SER A 40 -3.68 11.74 -2.58
C SER A 40 -2.81 10.64 -3.17
N GLU A 41 -2.94 10.42 -4.48
CA GLU A 41 -2.09 9.50 -5.24
C GLU A 41 -0.60 9.68 -4.91
N SER A 42 -0.12 10.93 -4.89
CA SER A 42 1.28 11.23 -4.56
C SER A 42 1.67 10.75 -3.17
N ASP A 43 0.76 10.81 -2.18
CA ASP A 43 1.04 10.34 -0.83
C ASP A 43 1.21 8.80 -0.80
N ALA A 44 0.44 8.06 -1.61
CA ALA A 44 0.59 6.61 -1.74
C ALA A 44 1.89 6.22 -2.44
N TRP A 45 2.27 6.95 -3.50
CA TRP A 45 3.56 6.73 -4.16
C TRP A 45 4.73 7.07 -3.26
N CYS A 46 4.67 8.18 -2.50
CA CYS A 46 5.70 8.51 -1.51
C CYS A 46 5.85 7.39 -0.46
N TRP A 47 4.74 6.85 0.05
CA TRP A 47 4.78 5.71 0.96
C TRP A 47 5.51 4.51 0.33
N TYR A 48 5.23 4.19 -0.92
CA TYR A 48 5.89 3.07 -1.61
C TYR A 48 7.39 3.32 -1.87
N GLU A 49 7.74 4.54 -2.27
CA GLU A 49 9.12 4.97 -2.55
C GLU A 49 9.99 5.07 -1.29
N ASP A 50 9.37 5.32 -0.12
CA ASP A 50 10.02 5.23 1.19
C ASP A 50 10.42 3.78 1.57
N ASN A 51 10.15 2.82 0.68
CA ASN A 51 10.54 1.42 0.76
C ASN A 51 10.06 0.73 2.05
N PRO A 52 8.73 0.61 2.23
CA PRO A 52 8.14 0.06 3.44
C PRO A 52 8.52 -1.41 3.59
N SER A 53 8.51 -1.90 4.83
CA SER A 53 8.88 -3.30 5.11
C SER A 53 7.89 -4.28 4.46
N GLU A 54 8.33 -5.51 4.22
CA GLU A 54 7.44 -6.55 3.68
C GLU A 54 6.25 -6.82 4.62
N GLU A 55 6.45 -6.76 5.93
CA GLU A 55 5.37 -6.90 6.91
C GLU A 55 4.34 -5.76 6.81
N GLU A 56 4.79 -4.53 6.58
CA GLU A 56 3.88 -3.41 6.38
C GLU A 56 3.10 -3.54 5.07
N LYS A 57 3.77 -3.92 3.97
CA LYS A 57 3.10 -4.22 2.69
C LYS A 57 2.05 -5.32 2.85
N LYS A 58 2.37 -6.40 3.58
CA LYS A 58 1.42 -7.48 3.91
C LYS A 58 0.25 -6.97 4.75
N ARG A 59 0.49 -6.08 5.71
CA ARG A 59 -0.57 -5.48 6.54
C ARG A 59 -1.54 -4.64 5.71
N VAL A 60 -1.03 -3.84 4.77
CA VAL A 60 -1.84 -3.06 3.82
C VAL A 60 -2.67 -3.99 2.94
N LEU A 61 -2.04 -5.00 2.33
CA LEU A 61 -2.75 -5.98 1.48
C LEU A 61 -3.84 -6.74 2.26
N THR A 62 -3.57 -7.13 3.51
CA THR A 62 -4.55 -7.80 4.36
C THR A 62 -5.75 -6.89 4.62
N ALA A 63 -5.52 -5.60 4.88
CA ALA A 63 -6.59 -4.61 5.08
C ALA A 63 -7.40 -4.34 3.80
N LEU A 64 -6.76 -4.46 2.62
CA LEU A 64 -7.44 -4.43 1.32
C LEU A 64 -8.23 -5.72 1.00
N GLY A 65 -8.15 -6.74 1.86
CA GLY A 65 -8.90 -8.00 1.72
C GLY A 65 -8.13 -9.11 1.01
N TYR A 66 -6.83 -8.94 0.75
CA TYR A 66 -5.98 -10.01 0.21
C TYR A 66 -5.64 -11.05 1.30
N ASP A 67 -5.69 -12.32 0.92
CA ASP A 67 -5.24 -13.42 1.77
C ASP A 67 -3.72 -13.60 1.64
N VAL A 68 -2.96 -12.83 2.41
CA VAL A 68 -1.49 -12.82 2.38
C VAL A 68 -0.86 -14.13 2.87
N SER A 69 -1.61 -15.02 3.51
CA SER A 69 -1.11 -16.33 3.95
C SER A 69 -0.84 -17.30 2.79
N LYS A 70 -1.36 -16.98 1.60
CA LYS A 70 -1.27 -17.77 0.37
C LYS A 70 -0.32 -17.17 -0.67
N LEU A 71 0.36 -16.07 -0.32
CA LEU A 71 1.27 -15.31 -1.20
C LEU A 71 2.73 -15.68 -0.98
#